data_AF-A0A1G2W429-F1
#
_entry.id   AF-A0A1G2W429-F1
#
_cell.length_a   1.000
_cell.length_b   1.000
_cell.length_c   1.000
_cell.angle_alpha   90.00
_cell.angle_beta   90.00
_cell.angle_gamma   90.00
#
_symmetry.space_group_name_H-M   'P 1'
#
loop_
_entity.id
_entity.type
_entity.pdbx_description
1 polymer ?
#
loop_
_entity_poly.entity_id
_entity_poly.type
_entity_poly.pdbx_seq_one_letter_code
_entity_poly.pdbx_strand_id
1 'polypeptide(L)'
;MQFKKNRKQWHKRYWKQHSKCLTVKLPGWKKEKEARIVLADFMGSYGEKSQRKLKYDFNDLEGIIFGYKMSIDDKIEIMKIIEKKCEEHKRYDFNFYQAEPDERTGKLRISSLGLLTYR
;
A
#
# COMPACT_ATOMS: atom_id res chain seq x y z
N MET A 1 -25.83 36.81 -3.82
CA MET A 1 -24.85 36.74 -2.70
C MET A 1 -24.81 35.37 -1.98
N GLN A 2 -25.89 34.58 -2.00
CA GLN A 2 -26.02 33.28 -1.32
C GLN A 2 -25.15 32.14 -1.91
N PHE A 3 -25.00 32.08 -3.24
CA PHE A 3 -24.17 31.07 -3.94
C PHE A 3 -22.68 31.09 -3.54
N LYS A 4 -22.10 32.27 -3.28
CA LYS A 4 -20.68 32.40 -2.84
C LYS A 4 -20.46 31.95 -1.39
N LYS A 5 -21.45 32.12 -0.50
CA LYS A 5 -21.39 31.64 0.90
C LYS A 5 -21.40 30.11 0.96
N ASN A 6 -22.26 29.47 0.17
CA ASN A 6 -22.32 28.00 0.08
C ASN A 6 -21.00 27.40 -0.46
N ARG A 7 -20.35 28.04 -1.45
CA ARG A 7 -19.06 27.58 -1.96
C ARG A 7 -17.95 27.64 -0.90
N LYS A 8 -17.85 28.74 -0.13
CA LYS A 8 -16.85 28.86 0.95
C LYS A 8 -17.06 27.82 2.05
N GLN A 9 -18.30 27.59 2.46
CA GLN A 9 -18.63 26.57 3.48
C GLN A 9 -18.34 25.16 2.97
N TRP A 10 -18.72 24.84 1.73
CA TRP A 10 -18.40 23.56 1.09
C TRP A 10 -16.88 23.33 1.04
N HIS A 11 -16.11 24.32 0.57
CA HIS A 11 -14.66 24.22 0.46
C HIS A 11 -14.01 23.97 1.83
N LYS A 12 -14.43 24.70 2.87
CA LYS A 12 -13.97 24.48 4.24
C LYS A 12 -14.30 23.07 4.74
N ARG A 13 -15.50 22.56 4.44
CA ARG A 13 -15.91 21.21 4.81
C ARG A 13 -15.09 20.15 4.07
N TYR A 14 -14.88 20.33 2.77
CA TYR A 14 -14.08 19.44 1.93
C TYR A 14 -12.67 19.28 2.49
N TRP A 15 -11.93 20.39 2.67
CA TRP A 15 -10.56 20.33 3.17
C TRP A 15 -10.48 19.79 4.60
N LYS A 16 -11.45 20.11 5.47
CA LYS A 16 -11.52 19.52 6.81
C LYS A 16 -11.66 17.99 6.76
N GLN A 17 -12.48 17.46 5.85
CA GLN A 17 -12.63 16.01 5.69
C GLN A 17 -11.43 15.39 4.99
N HIS A 18 -10.89 16.03 3.97
CA HIS A 18 -9.69 15.60 3.27
C HIS A 18 -8.50 15.43 4.23
N SER A 19 -8.22 16.45 5.05
CA SER A 19 -7.17 16.36 6.08
C SER A 19 -7.44 15.26 7.10
N LYS A 20 -8.70 15.04 7.49
CA LYS A 20 -9.06 13.92 8.39
C LYS A 20 -8.79 12.57 7.74
N CYS A 21 -9.19 12.34 6.50
CA CYS A 21 -8.94 11.08 5.80
C CYS A 21 -7.44 10.75 5.72
N LEU A 22 -6.59 11.77 5.59
CA LEU A 22 -5.15 11.59 5.50
C LEU A 22 -4.45 11.38 6.84
N THR A 23 -5.05 11.82 7.96
CA THR A 23 -4.37 11.83 9.28
C THR A 23 -5.01 10.88 10.29
N VAL A 24 -6.20 10.36 10.02
CA VAL A 24 -6.86 9.41 10.91
C VAL A 24 -6.27 8.01 10.70
N LYS A 25 -5.94 7.38 11.82
CA LYS A 25 -5.51 5.99 11.88
C LYS A 25 -6.68 5.09 12.27
N LEU A 26 -6.84 3.98 11.56
CA LEU A 26 -7.90 3.02 11.89
C LEU A 26 -7.61 2.36 13.25
N PRO A 27 -8.64 2.00 14.04
CA PRO A 27 -8.44 1.37 15.35
C PRO A 27 -7.53 0.14 15.31
N GLY A 28 -7.67 -0.69 14.27
CA GLY A 28 -6.83 -1.88 14.07
C GLY A 28 -5.36 -1.56 13.83
N TRP A 29 -5.05 -0.37 13.34
CA TRP A 29 -3.69 0.06 13.02
C TRP A 29 -3.06 0.84 14.17
N LYS A 30 -3.80 1.19 15.23
CA LYS A 30 -3.37 2.11 16.31
C LYS A 30 -1.97 1.82 16.88
N LYS A 31 -1.58 0.54 16.95
CA LYS A 31 -0.30 0.09 17.53
C LYS A 31 0.92 0.29 16.63
N GLU A 32 0.74 0.47 15.32
CA GLU A 32 1.87 0.59 14.39
C GLU A 32 2.60 1.94 14.52
N LYS A 33 3.87 2.03 14.14
CA LYS A 33 4.56 3.32 13.98
C LYS A 33 4.39 3.74 12.53
N GLU A 34 3.46 4.65 12.27
CA GLU A 34 3.11 5.07 10.91
C GLU A 34 3.54 6.52 10.68
N ALA A 35 4.24 6.75 9.56
CA ALA A 35 4.50 8.08 9.02
C ALA A 35 3.87 8.18 7.62
N ARG A 36 3.21 9.29 7.31
CA ARG A 36 2.56 9.53 6.01
C ARG A 36 3.16 10.77 5.36
N ILE A 37 3.58 10.64 4.11
CA ILE A 37 3.94 11.78 3.26
C ILE A 37 2.76 12.04 2.34
N VAL A 38 2.21 13.26 2.41
CA VAL A 38 1.13 13.71 1.52
C VAL A 38 1.73 14.65 0.49
N LEU A 39 1.76 14.20 -0.75
CA LEU A 39 2.27 14.97 -1.86
C LEU A 39 1.12 15.67 -2.58
N ALA A 40 1.11 17.00 -2.53
CA ALA A 40 0.14 17.80 -3.27
C ALA A 40 0.74 18.21 -4.62
N ASP A 41 0.23 17.62 -5.69
CA ASP A 41 0.72 17.87 -7.05
C ASP A 41 0.13 19.17 -7.64
N PHE A 42 0.50 20.31 -7.07
CA PHE A 42 0.01 21.62 -7.53
C PHE A 42 0.52 22.00 -8.92
N MET A 43 1.65 21.43 -9.36
CA MET A 43 2.29 21.75 -10.64
C MET A 43 2.03 20.70 -11.73
N GLY A 44 1.24 19.66 -11.46
CA GLY A 44 0.91 18.61 -12.44
C GLY A 44 2.09 17.72 -12.81
N SER A 45 3.11 17.64 -11.95
CA SER A 45 4.34 16.88 -12.17
C SER A 45 4.16 15.35 -12.12
N TYR A 46 2.98 14.86 -11.73
CA TYR A 46 2.65 13.45 -11.58
C TYR A 46 1.51 12.98 -12.50
N GLY A 47 1.32 13.66 -13.64
CA GLY A 47 0.29 13.33 -14.62
C GLY A 47 0.42 11.90 -15.18
N GLU A 48 1.65 11.46 -15.47
CA GLU A 48 1.89 10.12 -16.00
C GLU A 48 1.98 9.03 -14.92
N LYS A 49 1.62 7.79 -15.28
CA LYS A 49 1.70 6.64 -14.36
C LYS A 49 3.14 6.33 -13.93
N SER A 50 4.12 6.57 -14.82
CA SER A 50 5.56 6.39 -14.57
C SER A 50 6.07 7.30 -13.46
N GLN A 51 5.63 8.56 -13.45
CA GLN A 51 6.03 9.60 -12.48
C GLN A 51 5.51 9.32 -11.07
N ARG A 52 4.40 8.56 -10.95
CA ARG A 52 3.77 8.20 -9.67
C ARG A 52 4.40 6.99 -8.97
N LYS A 53 5.43 6.38 -9.55
CA LYS A 53 6.14 5.24 -8.94
C LYS A 53 7.21 5.75 -7.98
N LEU A 54 7.16 5.30 -6.73
CA LEU A 54 8.23 5.54 -5.76
C LEU A 54 9.44 4.66 -6.11
N LYS A 55 10.63 5.27 -6.17
CA LYS A 55 11.90 4.53 -6.25
C LYS A 55 12.38 4.26 -4.83
N TYR A 56 12.85 3.04 -4.59
CA TYR A 56 13.38 2.58 -3.32
C TYR A 56 14.52 1.59 -3.58
N ASP A 57 15.42 1.39 -2.61
CA ASP A 57 16.40 0.30 -2.67
C ASP A 57 15.67 -1.02 -2.42
N PHE A 58 15.84 -2.00 -3.31
CA PHE A 58 15.19 -3.30 -3.17
C PHE A 58 15.54 -4.00 -1.85
N ASN A 59 16.72 -3.74 -1.28
CA ASN A 59 17.12 -4.29 0.00
C ASN A 59 16.27 -3.77 1.17
N ASP A 60 15.60 -2.62 1.02
CA ASP A 60 14.69 -2.07 2.02
C ASP A 60 13.29 -2.73 2.00
N LEU A 61 12.98 -3.53 0.97
CA LEU A 61 11.69 -4.23 0.88
C LEU A 61 11.73 -5.58 1.60
N GLU A 62 11.17 -5.67 2.80
CA GLU A 62 11.25 -6.88 3.62
C GLU A 62 10.44 -8.08 3.06
N GLY A 63 9.27 -7.82 2.47
CA GLY A 63 8.39 -8.88 1.99
C GLY A 63 7.13 -8.35 1.34
N ILE A 64 6.32 -9.26 0.80
CA ILE A 64 5.04 -8.94 0.15
C ILE A 64 3.91 -9.73 0.79
N ILE A 65 2.82 -9.04 1.13
CA ILE A 65 1.57 -9.64 1.57
C ILE A 65 0.56 -9.54 0.43
N PHE A 66 0.15 -10.68 -0.12
CA PHE A 66 -0.86 -10.74 -1.17
C PHE A 66 -2.26 -10.57 -0.58
N GLY A 67 -3.08 -9.77 -1.27
CA GLY A 67 -4.48 -9.59 -0.91
C GLY A 67 -5.29 -10.87 -1.13
N TYR A 68 -6.33 -11.06 -0.31
CA TYR A 68 -7.22 -12.23 -0.38
C TYR A 68 -7.82 -12.48 -1.78
N LYS A 69 -8.20 -11.39 -2.48
CA LYS A 69 -8.87 -11.46 -3.79
C LYS A 69 -7.91 -11.48 -4.98
N MET A 70 -6.61 -11.50 -4.75
CA MET A 70 -5.63 -11.52 -5.85
C MET A 70 -5.63 -12.91 -6.50
N SER A 71 -5.61 -12.94 -7.83
CA SER A 71 -5.56 -14.19 -8.59
C SER A 71 -4.25 -14.95 -8.34
N ILE A 72 -4.24 -16.26 -8.61
CA ILE A 72 -3.01 -17.06 -8.50
C ILE A 72 -1.99 -16.62 -9.56
N ASP A 73 -2.45 -16.34 -10.78
CA ASP A 73 -1.58 -15.93 -11.88
C ASP A 73 -0.83 -14.62 -11.57
N ASP A 74 -1.53 -13.61 -11.04
CA ASP A 74 -0.90 -12.36 -10.62
C ASP A 74 0.15 -12.58 -9.52
N LYS A 75 -0.14 -13.47 -8.56
CA LYS A 75 0.82 -13.81 -7.49
C LYS A 75 2.08 -14.43 -8.07
N ILE A 76 1.93 -15.39 -9.00
CA ILE A 76 3.05 -16.06 -9.66
C ILE A 76 3.88 -15.05 -10.48
N GLU A 77 3.23 -14.14 -11.21
CA GLU A 77 3.93 -13.10 -11.97
C GLU A 77 4.77 -12.20 -11.04
N ILE A 78 4.18 -11.76 -9.92
CA ILE A 78 4.88 -10.96 -8.93
C ILE A 78 6.04 -11.74 -8.30
N MET A 79 5.83 -13.01 -7.92
CA MET A 79 6.87 -13.87 -7.35
C MET A 79 8.07 -13.97 -8.29
N LYS A 80 7.85 -14.19 -9.59
CA LYS A 80 8.93 -14.24 -10.60
C LYS A 80 9.71 -12.93 -10.71
N ILE A 81 9.02 -11.78 -10.64
CA ILE A 81 9.69 -10.48 -10.65
C ILE A 81 10.60 -10.32 -9.42
N ILE A 82 10.12 -10.75 -8.26
CA ILE A 82 10.89 -10.67 -7.01
C ILE A 82 12.05 -11.67 -7.01
N GLU A 83 11.85 -12.90 -7.48
CA GLU A 83 12.93 -13.89 -7.63
C GLU A 83 14.08 -13.33 -8.48
N LYS A 84 13.77 -12.76 -9.64
CA LYS A 84 14.78 -12.10 -10.48
C LYS A 84 15.53 -10.98 -9.75
N LYS A 85 14.81 -10.16 -8.98
CA LYS A 85 15.42 -9.08 -8.19
C LYS A 85 16.30 -9.62 -7.05
N CYS A 86 15.86 -10.69 -6.40
CA CYS A 86 16.64 -11.40 -5.40
C CYS A 86 17.97 -11.92 -5.98
N GLU A 87 17.95 -12.51 -7.18
CA GLU A 87 19.17 -12.95 -7.88
C GLU A 87 20.09 -11.77 -8.21
N GLU A 88 19.55 -10.68 -8.79
CA GLU A 88 20.30 -9.46 -9.13
C GLU A 88 20.98 -8.84 -7.89
N HIS A 89 20.33 -8.90 -6.73
CA HIS A 89 20.80 -8.32 -5.48
C HIS A 89 21.49 -9.33 -4.54
N LYS A 90 21.64 -10.60 -4.94
CA LYS A 90 22.19 -11.70 -4.12
C LYS A 90 21.50 -11.84 -2.76
N ARG A 91 20.17 -11.70 -2.76
CA ARG A 91 19.32 -11.78 -1.57
C ARG A 91 18.51 -13.08 -1.59
N TYR A 92 18.48 -13.80 -0.48
CA TYR A 92 17.86 -15.14 -0.40
C TYR A 92 16.80 -15.27 0.70
N ASP A 93 16.49 -14.18 1.40
CA ASP A 93 15.65 -14.15 2.61
C ASP A 93 14.32 -13.40 2.41
N PHE A 94 13.81 -13.33 1.18
CA PHE A 94 12.61 -12.55 0.87
C PHE A 94 11.32 -13.30 1.22
N ASN A 95 10.44 -12.69 2.01
CA ASN A 95 9.24 -13.34 2.52
C ASN A 95 7.95 -13.01 1.73
N PHE A 96 7.14 -14.04 1.45
CA PHE A 96 5.78 -13.88 0.94
C PHE A 96 4.73 -14.30 1.97
N TYR A 97 3.63 -13.57 1.99
CA TYR A 97 2.50 -13.81 2.86
C TYR A 97 1.18 -13.72 2.10
N GLN A 98 0.13 -14.34 2.64
CA GLN A 98 -1.22 -14.24 2.14
C GLN A 98 -2.12 -13.67 3.24
N ALA A 99 -2.90 -12.65 2.89
CA ALA A 99 -4.01 -12.19 3.72
C ALA A 99 -5.25 -13.04 3.43
N GLU A 100 -5.85 -13.62 4.46
CA GLU A 100 -7.05 -14.44 4.40
C GLU A 100 -8.10 -13.93 5.39
N PRO A 101 -9.39 -13.87 5.04
CA PRO A 101 -10.43 -13.60 6.00
C PRO A 101 -10.58 -14.81 6.94
N ASP A 102 -10.62 -14.55 8.23
CA ASP A 102 -11.13 -15.49 9.22
C ASP A 102 -12.66 -15.35 9.27
N GLU A 103 -13.37 -16.31 8.68
CA GLU A 103 -14.84 -16.30 8.59
C GLU A 103 -15.52 -16.22 9.96
N ARG A 104 -14.87 -16.72 11.02
CA ARG A 104 -15.45 -16.74 12.37
C ARG A 104 -15.35 -15.38 13.05
N THR A 105 -14.28 -14.63 12.80
CA THR A 105 -14.01 -13.36 13.49
C THR A 105 -14.19 -12.12 12.61
N GLY A 106 -14.32 -12.29 11.30
CA GLY A 106 -14.34 -11.21 10.32
C GLY A 106 -13.02 -10.45 10.20
N LYS A 107 -11.94 -10.97 10.79
CA LYS A 107 -10.61 -10.34 10.78
C LYS A 107 -9.76 -10.90 9.65
N LEU A 108 -8.75 -10.15 9.22
CA LEU A 108 -7.72 -10.67 8.33
C LEU A 108 -6.67 -11.41 9.15
N ARG A 109 -6.41 -12.66 8.77
CA ARG A 109 -5.25 -13.45 9.19
C ARG A 109 -4.19 -13.34 8.11
N ILE A 110 -2.94 -13.18 8.52
CA ILE A 110 -1.79 -13.20 7.62
C ILE A 110 -1.08 -14.53 7.84
N SER A 111 -0.95 -15.33 6.79
CA SER A 111 -0.20 -16.59 6.80
C SER A 111 1.04 -16.45 5.94
N SER A 112 2.16 -17.01 6.39
CA SER A 112 3.34 -17.15 5.53
C SER A 112 3.00 -18.10 4.40
N LEU A 113 3.28 -17.68 3.17
CA LEU A 113 3.37 -18.60 2.06
C LEU A 113 4.75 -19.24 2.18
N GLY A 114 4.81 -20.43 2.78
CA GLY A 114 6.06 -21.16 2.95
C GLY A 114 6.82 -21.18 1.62
N LEU A 115 8.01 -20.59 1.61
CA LEU A 115 8.79 -20.41 0.40
C LEU A 115 9.24 -21.77 -0.14
N LEU A 116 9.21 -21.86 -1.46
CA LEU A 116 10.14 -22.66 -2.25
C LEU A 116 11.55 -22.42 -1.68
N THR A 117 12.08 -23.37 -0.92
CA THR A 117 13.49 -23.36 -0.53
C THR A 117 14.31 -23.47 -1.82
N TYR A 118 14.95 -22.38 -2.23
CA TYR A 118 15.99 -22.45 -3.26
C TYR A 118 17.13 -23.31 -2.70
N ARG A 119 17.38 -24.44 -3.36
CA ARG A 119 18.55 -25.30 -3.16
C ARG A 119 19.58 -24.99 -4.22
#